data_AF-A0A943GZW5-F1
#
_entry.id   AF-A0A943GZW5-F1
#
_cell.length_a   1.000
_cell.length_b   1.000
_cell.length_c   1.000
_cell.angle_alpha   90.00
_cell.angle_beta   90.00
_cell.angle_gamma   90.00
#
_symmetry.space_group_name_H-M   'P 1'
#
loop_
_entity.id
_entity.type
_entity.pdbx_description
1 polymer ?
#
loop_
_entity_poly.entity_id
_entity_poly.type
_entity_poly.pdbx_seq_one_letter_code
_entity_poly.pdbx_strand_id
1 'polypeptide(L)'
;MKKAGVILLMCALFLTGCSNVELENRDFPTAAVVLWEDGQLAVFYAIPDLEGEKGSDKKEEKQEAVLTKGDTMDEIEKSFQYQSDKYLDMSHLKAVVFGKNLMEQKEKFQEVLSYFEQKPVFARNMLVFSCEEEDREEILDMALQGDTSFGFYLENLYKNNPDIGKEKEMTLGDLLGEIRKEREAVLPEIKKDRIDLIR
;
A
#
# COMPACT_ATOMS: atom_id res chain seq x y z
N MET A 1 52.03 22.24 -16.92
CA MET A 1 51.03 23.08 -16.23
C MET A 1 49.62 22.65 -16.63
N LYS A 2 48.83 22.22 -15.64
CA LYS A 2 47.39 22.52 -15.46
C LYS A 2 46.40 22.09 -16.56
N LYS A 3 46.16 20.79 -16.78
CA LYS A 3 44.91 20.32 -17.44
C LYS A 3 44.24 19.08 -16.82
N ALA A 4 44.92 18.34 -15.94
CA ALA A 4 44.34 17.14 -15.31
C ALA A 4 43.51 17.43 -14.04
N GLY A 5 43.61 18.63 -13.45
CA GLY A 5 42.95 18.96 -12.19
C GLY A 5 41.52 19.52 -12.30
N VAL A 6 41.01 19.74 -13.52
CA VAL A 6 39.71 20.43 -13.72
C VAL A 6 38.55 19.44 -13.91
N ILE A 7 38.82 18.19 -14.29
CA ILE A 7 37.76 17.21 -14.60
C ILE A 7 37.18 16.58 -13.32
N LEU A 8 37.95 16.48 -12.23
CA LEU A 8 37.47 15.89 -10.97
C LEU A 8 36.58 16.84 -10.14
N LEU A 9 36.61 18.15 -10.43
CA LEU A 9 35.81 19.15 -9.71
C LEU A 9 34.39 19.32 -10.31
N MET A 10 34.14 18.80 -11.52
CA MET A 10 32.86 18.95 -12.21
C MET A 10 31.84 17.85 -11.83
N CYS A 11 32.30 16.73 -11.28
CA CYS A 11 31.42 15.66 -10.78
C CYS A 11 30.85 15.94 -9.37
N ALA A 12 31.38 16.93 -8.64
CA ALA A 12 30.94 17.26 -7.29
C ALA A 12 29.65 18.11 -7.24
N LEU A 13 29.16 18.60 -8.39
CA LEU A 13 28.01 19.51 -8.46
C LEU A 13 26.69 18.82 -8.85
N PHE A 14 26.68 17.50 -9.03
CA PHE A 14 25.46 16.71 -9.23
C PHE A 14 24.95 16.01 -7.95
N LEU A 15 25.48 16.40 -6.78
CA LEU A 15 24.86 16.10 -5.50
C LEU A 15 23.68 17.07 -5.28
N THR A 16 22.70 17.05 -6.19
CA THR A 16 21.39 17.64 -5.88
C THR A 16 20.81 16.78 -4.77
N GLY A 17 20.86 17.31 -3.55
CA GLY A 17 20.40 16.65 -2.35
C GLY A 17 19.00 16.07 -2.56
N CYS A 18 18.84 14.82 -2.09
CA CYS A 18 17.57 14.16 -1.96
C CYS A 18 16.54 15.12 -1.40
N SER A 19 15.32 15.10 -1.94
CA SER A 19 14.15 15.77 -1.39
C SER A 19 14.09 15.48 0.11
N ASN A 20 14.55 16.42 0.94
CA ASN A 20 14.74 16.22 2.36
C ASN A 20 13.42 16.56 3.07
N VAL A 21 12.34 15.91 2.64
CA VAL A 21 11.07 15.96 3.37
C VAL A 21 11.35 15.28 4.71
N GLU A 22 11.26 16.06 5.78
CA GLU A 22 11.47 15.62 7.15
C GLU A 22 10.49 14.49 7.52
N LEU A 23 10.84 13.68 8.52
CA LEU A 23 10.07 12.48 8.86
C LEU A 23 8.66 12.84 9.35
N GLU A 24 8.54 13.95 10.08
CA GLU A 24 7.28 14.50 10.58
C GLU A 24 6.33 14.99 9.48
N ASN A 25 6.84 15.28 8.29
CA ASN A 25 6.08 15.78 7.15
C ASN A 25 5.73 14.65 6.17
N ARG A 26 5.64 13.40 6.66
CA ARG A 26 5.32 12.21 5.86
C ARG A 26 4.20 11.43 6.50
N ASP A 27 3.35 10.88 5.64
CA ASP A 27 2.41 9.83 6.01
C ASP A 27 2.94 8.49 5.50
N PHE A 28 2.95 7.49 6.39
CA PHE A 28 3.46 6.16 6.13
C PHE A 28 2.33 5.13 6.15
N PRO A 29 1.53 5.01 5.07
CA PRO A 29 0.48 4.02 5.04
C PRO A 29 1.05 2.61 5.17
N THR A 30 0.40 1.78 5.99
CA THR A 30 0.77 0.37 6.16
C THR A 30 -0.08 -0.56 5.29
N ALA A 31 -1.27 -0.12 4.89
CA ALA A 31 -2.09 -0.80 3.90
C ALA A 31 -2.76 0.18 2.93
N ALA A 32 -3.07 -0.32 1.73
CA ALA A 32 -3.91 0.37 0.76
C ALA A 32 -5.07 -0.53 0.33
N VAL A 33 -6.29 -0.01 0.32
CA VAL A 33 -7.45 -0.69 -0.30
C VAL A 33 -7.77 0.02 -1.60
N VAL A 34 -7.80 -0.71 -2.72
CA VAL A 34 -8.02 -0.15 -4.06
C VAL A 34 -9.33 -0.70 -4.62
N LEU A 35 -10.26 0.19 -4.92
CA LEU A 35 -11.61 -0.11 -5.39
C LEU A 35 -11.87 0.53 -6.75
N TRP A 36 -12.96 0.09 -7.39
CA TRP A 36 -13.52 0.74 -8.57
C TRP A 36 -14.94 1.24 -8.29
N GLU A 37 -15.11 2.56 -8.22
CA GLU A 37 -16.36 3.21 -7.86
C GLU A 37 -16.70 4.30 -8.88
N ASP A 38 -17.95 4.32 -9.35
CA ASP A 38 -18.48 5.39 -10.23
C ASP A 38 -17.61 5.67 -11.48
N GLY A 39 -16.91 4.65 -11.99
CA GLY A 39 -16.04 4.77 -13.16
C GLY A 39 -14.63 5.30 -12.86
N GLN A 40 -14.23 5.37 -11.59
CA GLN A 40 -12.91 5.82 -11.16
C GLN A 40 -12.29 4.86 -10.15
N LEU A 41 -10.96 4.93 -10.01
CA LEU A 41 -10.26 4.28 -8.91
C LEU A 41 -10.53 5.07 -7.62
N ALA A 42 -10.76 4.35 -6.54
CA ALA A 42 -10.85 4.89 -5.20
C ALA A 42 -9.85 4.15 -4.30
N VAL A 43 -9.02 4.90 -3.57
CA VAL A 43 -7.98 4.32 -2.70
C VAL A 43 -8.14 4.81 -1.28
N PHE A 44 -8.11 3.85 -0.34
CA PHE A 44 -8.03 4.08 1.09
C PHE A 44 -6.62 3.76 1.56
N TYR A 45 -5.94 4.75 2.14
CA TYR A 45 -4.65 4.56 2.77
C TYR A 45 -4.83 4.45 4.28
N ALA A 46 -4.53 3.27 4.86
CA ALA A 46 -4.54 3.08 6.30
C ALA A 46 -3.21 3.60 6.87
N ILE A 47 -3.25 4.75 7.53
CA ILE A 47 -2.09 5.45 8.08
C ILE A 47 -2.14 5.33 9.61
N PRO A 48 -1.11 4.75 10.25
CA PRO A 48 -1.02 4.70 11.70
C PRO A 48 -0.81 6.11 12.29
N ASP A 49 -1.47 6.40 13.41
CA ASP A 49 -1.24 7.60 14.23
C ASP A 49 0.05 7.43 15.03
N LEU A 50 1.14 7.97 14.48
CA LEU A 50 2.47 7.94 15.10
C LEU A 50 2.66 9.05 16.15
N GLU A 51 1.73 10.01 16.27
CA GLU A 51 1.86 11.15 17.19
C GLU A 51 1.53 10.75 18.64
N GLY A 52 0.74 9.69 18.84
CA GLY A 52 0.37 9.13 20.14
C GLY A 52 1.50 8.45 20.92
N GLU A 53 2.62 8.08 20.29
CA GLU A 53 3.69 7.29 20.91
C GLU A 53 4.60 8.06 21.89
N LYS A 54 4.51 9.39 21.96
CA LYS A 54 5.40 10.21 22.82
C LYS A 54 5.04 10.21 24.32
N GLY A 55 4.11 9.36 24.77
CA GLY A 55 3.72 9.24 26.18
C GLY A 55 3.70 7.79 26.64
N SER A 56 4.51 7.47 27.64
CA SER A 56 4.53 6.18 28.33
C SER A 56 3.19 5.92 29.04
N ASP A 57 2.25 5.33 28.31
CA ASP A 57 1.14 4.49 28.76
C ASP A 57 0.57 3.89 27.48
N LYS A 58 0.43 2.56 27.41
CA LYS A 58 -0.08 1.83 26.23
C LYS A 58 -1.39 2.47 25.76
N LYS A 59 -1.31 3.31 24.73
CA LYS A 59 -2.45 3.94 24.07
C LYS A 59 -2.56 3.29 22.72
N GLU A 60 -3.77 2.80 22.46
CA GLU A 60 -4.27 2.24 21.22
C GLU A 60 -3.65 2.95 20.00
N GLU A 61 -3.10 2.20 19.05
CA GLU A 61 -2.69 2.76 17.75
C GLU A 61 -3.95 3.22 17.04
N LYS A 62 -4.26 4.52 17.12
CA LYS A 62 -5.29 5.09 16.26
C LYS A 62 -4.80 5.04 14.83
N GLN A 63 -5.70 4.89 13.88
CA GLN A 63 -5.37 4.95 12.46
C GLN A 63 -6.33 5.90 11.78
N GLU A 64 -5.79 6.66 10.84
CA GLU A 64 -6.56 7.50 9.94
C GLU A 64 -6.59 6.84 8.57
N ALA A 65 -7.71 7.02 7.88
CA ALA A 65 -7.85 6.56 6.51
C ALA A 65 -8.18 7.74 5.61
N VAL A 66 -7.30 7.98 4.65
CA VAL A 66 -7.50 9.02 3.63
C VAL A 66 -8.05 8.36 2.39
N LEU A 67 -9.20 8.84 1.94
CA LEU A 67 -9.77 8.47 0.65
C LEU A 67 -9.32 9.44 -0.43
N THR A 68 -8.89 8.89 -1.55
CA THR A 68 -8.63 9.67 -2.76
C THR A 68 -9.16 8.95 -3.99
N LYS A 69 -9.77 9.70 -4.92
CA LYS A 69 -10.30 9.19 -6.19
C LYS A 69 -9.51 9.75 -7.38
N GLY A 70 -9.44 8.99 -8.46
CA GLY A 70 -8.81 9.42 -9.72
C GLY A 70 -8.92 8.36 -10.82
N ASP A 71 -8.51 8.69 -12.04
CA ASP A 71 -8.64 7.77 -13.18
C ASP A 71 -7.48 6.77 -13.23
N THR A 72 -6.35 7.13 -12.60
CA THR A 72 -5.10 6.35 -12.51
C THR A 72 -4.50 6.43 -11.10
N MET A 73 -3.65 5.47 -10.74
CA MET A 73 -2.94 5.49 -9.45
C MET A 73 -1.99 6.69 -9.31
N ASP A 74 -1.38 7.17 -10.40
CA ASP A 74 -0.53 8.37 -10.37
C ASP A 74 -1.33 9.66 -10.16
N GLU A 75 -2.58 9.72 -10.62
CA GLU A 75 -3.49 10.84 -10.32
C GLU A 75 -3.96 10.80 -8.87
N ILE A 76 -4.18 9.61 -8.32
CA ILE A 76 -4.51 9.42 -6.91
C ILE A 76 -3.36 9.92 -6.03
N GLU A 77 -2.11 9.52 -6.29
CA GLU A 77 -0.94 10.02 -5.55
C GLU A 77 -0.85 11.56 -5.58
N LYS A 78 -1.03 12.15 -6.77
CA LYS A 78 -1.01 13.61 -6.92
C LYS A 78 -2.14 14.28 -6.15
N SER A 79 -3.35 13.72 -6.23
CA SER A 79 -4.54 14.24 -5.55
C SER A 79 -4.36 14.20 -4.04
N PHE A 80 -3.82 13.11 -3.49
CA PHE A 80 -3.43 13.02 -2.08
C PHE A 80 -2.44 14.14 -1.74
N GLN A 81 -1.37 14.30 -2.54
CA GLN A 81 -0.34 15.30 -2.28
C GLN A 81 -0.85 16.75 -2.35
N TYR A 82 -1.90 17.02 -3.13
CA TYR A 82 -2.54 18.34 -3.19
C TYR A 82 -3.46 18.62 -1.99
N GLN A 83 -4.00 17.56 -1.38
CA GLN A 83 -4.95 17.67 -0.27
C GLN A 83 -4.28 17.57 1.11
N SER A 84 -3.11 16.93 1.18
CA SER A 84 -2.32 16.77 2.40
C SER A 84 -1.16 17.77 2.46
N ASP A 85 -0.86 18.25 3.67
CA ASP A 85 0.39 18.97 3.97
C ASP A 85 1.58 18.02 4.19
N LYS A 86 1.32 16.71 4.27
CA LYS A 86 2.31 15.64 4.37
C LYS A 86 2.57 14.98 3.02
N TYR A 87 3.76 14.41 2.89
CA TYR A 87 4.17 13.63 1.73
C TYR A 87 3.76 12.16 1.90
N LEU A 88 3.12 11.59 0.88
CA LEU A 88 2.73 10.18 0.89
C LEU A 88 3.95 9.27 0.66
N ASP A 89 4.41 8.58 1.69
CA ASP A 89 5.53 7.66 1.63
C ASP A 89 5.08 6.20 1.74
N MET A 90 4.91 5.57 0.58
CA MET A 90 4.45 4.18 0.49
C MET A 90 5.54 3.12 0.74
N SER A 91 6.75 3.50 1.15
CA SER A 91 7.85 2.55 1.42
C SER A 91 7.58 1.57 2.56
N HIS A 92 6.56 1.85 3.39
CA HIS A 92 6.15 1.03 4.53
C HIS A 92 4.90 0.18 4.29
N LEU A 93 4.32 0.21 3.08
CA LEU A 93 3.17 -0.63 2.75
C LEU A 93 3.49 -2.12 2.96
N LYS A 94 2.67 -2.76 3.78
CA LYS A 94 2.74 -4.19 4.11
C LYS A 94 1.76 -5.02 3.31
N ALA A 95 0.60 -4.44 3.00
CA ALA A 95 -0.47 -5.11 2.31
C ALA A 95 -1.20 -4.20 1.33
N VAL A 96 -1.71 -4.77 0.25
CA VAL A 96 -2.72 -4.18 -0.61
C VAL A 96 -3.95 -5.08 -0.64
N VAL A 97 -5.13 -4.47 -0.57
CA VAL A 97 -6.42 -5.16 -0.69
C VAL A 97 -7.10 -4.67 -1.96
N PHE A 98 -7.48 -5.59 -2.84
CA PHE A 98 -8.20 -5.27 -4.07
C PHE A 98 -9.69 -5.56 -3.90
N GLY A 99 -10.52 -4.56 -4.15
CA GLY A 99 -11.97 -4.74 -4.21
C GLY A 99 -12.36 -5.66 -5.36
N LYS A 100 -13.38 -6.49 -5.14
CA LYS A 100 -13.98 -7.31 -6.18
C LYS A 100 -14.42 -6.47 -7.38
N ASN A 101 -15.04 -5.32 -7.12
CA ASN A 101 -15.43 -4.34 -8.14
C ASN A 101 -14.28 -3.92 -9.08
N LEU A 102 -13.06 -3.75 -8.56
CA LEU A 102 -11.87 -3.46 -9.36
C LEU A 102 -11.39 -4.69 -10.13
N MET A 103 -11.33 -5.85 -9.47
CA MET A 103 -10.85 -7.09 -10.09
C MET A 103 -11.71 -7.52 -11.29
N GLU A 104 -13.01 -7.23 -11.26
CA GLU A 104 -13.93 -7.46 -12.38
C GLU A 104 -13.64 -6.54 -13.57
N GLN A 105 -13.05 -5.36 -13.34
CA GLN A 105 -12.56 -4.46 -14.39
C GLN A 105 -11.15 -4.86 -14.85
N LYS A 106 -11.07 -5.93 -15.65
CA LYS A 106 -9.79 -6.53 -16.07
C LYS A 106 -8.72 -5.53 -16.54
N GLU A 107 -9.08 -4.58 -17.40
CA GLU A 107 -8.14 -3.59 -17.91
C GLU A 107 -7.61 -2.66 -16.80
N LYS A 108 -8.49 -2.22 -15.91
CA LYS A 108 -8.15 -1.34 -14.79
C LYS A 108 -7.36 -2.05 -13.70
N PHE A 109 -7.70 -3.30 -13.41
CA PHE A 109 -6.91 -4.11 -12.50
C PHE A 109 -5.49 -4.34 -13.04
N GLN A 110 -5.34 -4.61 -14.34
CA GLN A 110 -4.02 -4.73 -14.97
C GLN A 110 -3.23 -3.40 -14.93
N GLU A 111 -3.89 -2.26 -15.11
CA GLU A 111 -3.28 -0.93 -14.98
C GLU A 111 -2.74 -0.70 -13.56
N VAL A 112 -3.53 -1.01 -12.53
CA VAL A 112 -3.14 -0.91 -11.12
C VAL A 112 -1.95 -1.83 -10.81
N LEU A 113 -1.97 -3.08 -11.27
CA LEU A 113 -0.85 -4.01 -11.09
C LEU A 113 0.42 -3.55 -11.81
N SER A 114 0.28 -2.98 -13.00
CA SER A 114 1.40 -2.40 -13.75
C SER A 114 2.05 -1.25 -12.98
N TYR A 115 1.25 -0.42 -12.32
CA TYR A 115 1.74 0.63 -11.45
C TYR A 115 2.55 0.07 -10.26
N PHE A 116 2.04 -0.99 -9.59
CA PHE A 116 2.76 -1.64 -8.50
C PHE A 116 4.07 -2.29 -8.97
N GLU A 117 4.09 -2.88 -10.16
CA GLU A 117 5.28 -3.53 -10.70
C GLU A 117 6.38 -2.53 -11.13
N GLN A 118 6.00 -1.36 -11.64
CA GLN A 118 6.94 -0.38 -12.18
C GLN A 118 7.63 0.46 -11.10
N LYS A 119 7.00 0.67 -9.93
CA LYS A 119 7.56 1.53 -8.88
C LYS A 119 8.43 0.73 -7.89
N PRO A 120 9.73 1.05 -7.73
CA PRO A 120 10.64 0.33 -6.83
C PRO A 120 10.27 0.38 -5.35
N VAL A 121 9.39 1.32 -4.96
CA VAL A 121 8.94 1.49 -3.57
C VAL A 121 8.13 0.30 -3.07
N PHE A 122 7.44 -0.43 -3.96
CA PHE A 122 6.61 -1.57 -3.59
C PHE A 122 7.44 -2.85 -3.53
N ALA A 123 7.49 -3.45 -2.36
CA ALA A 123 8.25 -4.67 -2.16
C ALA A 123 7.52 -5.89 -2.78
N ARG A 124 8.26 -6.80 -3.41
CA ARG A 124 7.68 -8.02 -3.99
C ARG A 124 7.04 -8.95 -2.94
N ASN A 125 7.46 -8.85 -1.69
CA ASN A 125 6.89 -9.59 -0.56
C ASN A 125 5.73 -8.84 0.14
N MET A 126 5.28 -7.71 -0.39
CA MET A 126 4.05 -7.07 0.09
C MET A 126 2.88 -8.03 -0.10
N LEU A 127 2.05 -8.18 0.92
CA LEU A 127 0.90 -9.08 0.92
C LEU A 127 -0.22 -8.54 0.03
N VAL A 128 -0.97 -9.45 -0.58
CA VAL A 128 -2.10 -9.13 -1.43
C VAL A 128 -3.33 -9.88 -0.95
N PHE A 129 -4.43 -9.16 -0.84
CA PHE A 129 -5.73 -9.68 -0.47
C PHE A 129 -6.81 -9.20 -1.43
N SER A 130 -7.98 -9.82 -1.34
CA SER A 130 -9.21 -9.34 -1.95
C SER A 130 -10.24 -9.02 -0.87
N CYS A 131 -11.21 -8.16 -1.19
CA CYS A 131 -12.42 -7.99 -0.38
C CYS A 131 -13.67 -8.04 -1.27
N GLU A 132 -14.70 -8.75 -0.81
CA GLU A 132 -16.02 -8.76 -1.45
C GLU A 132 -16.87 -7.56 -1.06
N GLU A 133 -16.55 -6.89 0.05
CA GLU A 133 -17.27 -5.69 0.44
C GLU A 133 -17.08 -4.59 -0.60
N GLU A 134 -18.19 -3.96 -0.97
CA GLU A 134 -18.25 -2.86 -1.93
C GLU A 134 -18.68 -1.55 -1.24
N ASP A 135 -19.33 -1.64 -0.08
CA ASP A 135 -19.68 -0.47 0.70
C ASP A 135 -18.42 0.13 1.33
N ARG A 136 -18.18 1.38 0.96
CA ARG A 136 -17.05 2.16 1.41
C ARG A 136 -16.95 2.25 2.93
N GLU A 137 -18.06 2.54 3.61
CA GLU A 137 -18.07 2.75 5.05
C GLU A 137 -17.75 1.44 5.75
N GLU A 138 -18.23 0.32 5.23
CA GLU A 138 -17.92 -1.01 5.77
C GLU A 138 -16.44 -1.41 5.57
N ILE A 139 -15.86 -1.10 4.41
CA ILE A 139 -14.43 -1.31 4.15
C ILE A 139 -13.58 -0.44 5.07
N LEU A 140 -14.00 0.80 5.27
CA LEU A 140 -13.33 1.74 6.16
C LEU A 140 -13.39 1.24 7.61
N ASP A 141 -14.57 0.82 8.07
CA ASP A 141 -14.75 0.24 9.40
C ASP A 141 -13.86 -0.99 9.58
N MET A 142 -13.82 -1.89 8.59
CA MET A 142 -12.95 -3.07 8.60
C MET A 142 -11.47 -2.69 8.66
N ALA A 143 -11.03 -1.73 7.85
CA ALA A 143 -9.64 -1.28 7.83
C ALA A 143 -9.27 -0.59 9.14
N LEU A 144 -10.20 0.17 9.73
CA LEU A 144 -9.99 0.92 10.96
C LEU A 144 -10.21 0.09 12.24
N GLN A 145 -10.63 -1.17 12.12
CA GLN A 145 -10.94 -2.03 13.26
C GLN A 145 -9.69 -2.53 13.99
N GLY A 146 -9.74 -2.48 15.32
CA GLY A 146 -8.73 -3.06 16.21
C GLY A 146 -7.65 -2.07 16.68
N ASP A 147 -6.76 -2.54 17.55
CA ASP A 147 -5.78 -1.71 18.26
C ASP A 147 -4.42 -1.61 17.54
N THR A 148 -4.33 -2.13 16.32
CA THR A 148 -3.09 -2.20 15.51
C THR A 148 -3.41 -1.74 14.10
N SER A 149 -2.49 -1.01 13.46
CA SER A 149 -2.73 -0.55 12.08
C SER A 149 -3.06 -1.71 11.13
N PHE A 150 -3.94 -1.46 10.16
CA PHE A 150 -4.48 -2.49 9.27
C PHE A 150 -3.41 -3.33 8.57
N GLY A 151 -2.36 -2.70 8.05
CA GLY A 151 -1.27 -3.41 7.38
C GLY A 151 -0.50 -4.35 8.30
N PHE A 152 -0.28 -3.94 9.56
CA PHE A 152 0.36 -4.80 10.55
C PHE A 152 -0.58 -5.92 11.03
N TYR A 153 -1.88 -5.65 11.17
CA TYR A 153 -2.86 -6.69 11.43
C TYR A 153 -2.78 -7.77 10.35
N LEU A 154 -2.84 -7.38 9.07
CA LEU A 154 -2.78 -8.31 7.94
C LEU A 154 -1.47 -9.10 7.88
N GLU A 155 -0.34 -8.44 8.15
CA GLU A 155 0.97 -9.10 8.22
C GLU A 155 1.05 -10.10 9.39
N ASN A 156 0.49 -9.74 10.55
CA ASN A 156 0.54 -10.54 11.76
C ASN A 156 -0.35 -11.79 11.70
N LEU A 157 -1.37 -11.81 10.84
CA LEU A 157 -2.20 -13.00 10.65
C LEU A 157 -1.38 -14.22 10.25
N TYR A 158 -0.49 -14.06 9.27
CA TYR A 158 0.37 -15.16 8.82
C TYR A 158 1.51 -15.43 9.80
N LYS A 159 2.09 -14.38 10.41
CA LYS A 159 3.16 -14.55 11.41
C LYS A 159 2.70 -15.32 12.64
N ASN A 160 1.49 -15.05 13.13
CA ASN A 160 0.98 -15.61 14.37
C ASN A 160 0.22 -16.94 14.18
N ASN A 161 -0.14 -17.29 12.95
CA ASN A 161 -0.83 -18.53 12.64
C ASN A 161 0.00 -19.37 11.65
N PRO A 162 1.10 -20.00 12.09
CA PRO A 162 1.96 -20.79 11.20
C PRO A 162 1.20 -21.95 10.52
N ASP A 163 0.12 -22.43 11.13
CA ASP A 163 -0.75 -23.49 10.61
C ASP A 163 -1.62 -23.05 9.42
N ILE A 164 -1.78 -21.73 9.19
CA ILE A 164 -2.43 -21.20 7.98
C ILE A 164 -1.61 -21.52 6.72
N GLY A 165 -0.32 -21.82 6.88
CA GLY A 165 0.58 -22.28 5.84
C GLY A 165 1.01 -21.16 4.89
N LYS A 166 2.31 -21.10 4.57
CA LYS A 166 2.85 -20.16 3.56
C LYS A 166 2.19 -20.31 2.19
N GLU A 167 1.62 -21.46 1.89
CA GLU A 167 0.94 -21.72 0.62
C GLU A 167 -0.36 -20.91 0.45
N LYS A 168 -0.90 -20.37 1.55
CA LYS A 168 -2.09 -19.49 1.53
C LYS A 168 -1.74 -18.01 1.61
N GLU A 169 -0.45 -17.69 1.70
CA GLU A 169 0.04 -16.33 1.61
C GLU A 169 0.13 -15.98 0.12
N MET A 170 -0.43 -14.83 -0.25
CA MET A 170 -0.25 -14.29 -1.59
C MET A 170 0.55 -12.99 -1.48
N THR A 171 1.68 -12.94 -2.17
CA THR A 171 2.46 -11.70 -2.28
C THR A 171 2.25 -11.04 -3.64
N LEU A 172 2.62 -9.75 -3.76
CA LEU A 172 2.68 -9.05 -5.04
C LEU A 172 3.57 -9.81 -6.03
N GLY A 173 4.65 -10.41 -5.51
CA GLY A 173 5.57 -11.27 -6.24
C GLY A 173 4.88 -12.44 -6.92
N ASP A 174 4.09 -13.17 -6.15
CA ASP A 174 3.37 -14.36 -6.56
C ASP A 174 2.24 -14.01 -7.53
N LEU A 175 1.43 -13.00 -7.20
CA LEU A 175 0.32 -12.54 -8.06
C LEU A 175 0.80 -12.16 -9.47
N LEU A 176 1.84 -11.31 -9.54
CA LEU A 176 2.44 -10.93 -10.83
C LEU A 176 3.10 -12.12 -11.53
N GLY A 177 3.54 -13.14 -10.78
CA GLY A 177 4.04 -14.40 -11.32
C GLY A 177 2.94 -15.23 -11.97
N GLU A 178 1.79 -15.40 -11.30
CA GLU A 178 0.66 -16.16 -11.81
C GLU A 178 -0.01 -15.49 -13.02
N ILE A 179 -0.17 -14.16 -12.99
CA ILE A 179 -0.72 -13.40 -14.11
C ILE A 179 0.16 -13.54 -15.37
N ARG A 180 1.49 -13.47 -15.22
CA ARG A 180 2.43 -13.66 -16.35
C ARG A 180 2.41 -15.07 -16.93
N LYS A 181 2.05 -16.07 -16.11
CA LYS A 181 1.85 -17.46 -16.55
C LYS A 181 0.45 -17.70 -17.12
N GLU A 182 -0.40 -16.66 -17.19
CA GLU A 182 -1.81 -16.75 -17.56
C GLU A 182 -2.59 -17.74 -16.68
N ARG A 183 -2.22 -17.83 -15.41
CA ARG A 183 -2.89 -18.66 -14.41
C ARG A 183 -3.86 -17.81 -13.60
N GLU A 184 -4.94 -18.45 -13.19
CA GLU A 184 -5.88 -17.86 -12.24
C GLU A 184 -5.19 -17.74 -10.87
N ALA A 185 -5.12 -16.51 -10.36
CA ALA A 185 -4.59 -16.24 -9.03
C ALA A 185 -5.74 -16.23 -8.03
N VAL A 186 -5.63 -17.05 -6.99
CA VAL A 186 -6.60 -17.11 -5.90
C VAL A 186 -6.09 -16.20 -4.79
N LEU A 187 -6.77 -15.08 -4.56
CA LEU A 187 -6.39 -14.10 -3.53
C LEU A 187 -7.05 -14.46 -2.19
N PRO A 188 -6.32 -14.42 -1.06
CA PRO A 188 -6.91 -14.49 0.27
C PRO A 188 -7.99 -13.40 0.44
N GLU A 189 -9.13 -13.76 1.02
CA GLU A 189 -10.28 -12.87 1.13
C GLU A 189 -10.41 -12.30 2.55
N ILE A 190 -10.52 -10.98 2.68
CA ILE A 190 -10.80 -10.29 3.93
C ILE A 190 -12.30 -10.01 4.05
N LYS A 191 -12.89 -10.41 5.17
CA LYS A 191 -14.27 -10.07 5.59
C LYS A 191 -14.22 -9.35 6.92
N LYS A 192 -15.26 -8.54 7.17
CA LYS A 192 -15.47 -7.74 8.39
C LYS A 192 -15.18 -8.49 9.70
N ASP A 193 -15.53 -9.78 9.79
CA ASP A 193 -15.41 -10.57 11.01
C ASP A 193 -14.40 -11.73 10.93
N ARG A 194 -13.77 -11.96 9.76
CA ARG A 194 -12.90 -13.12 9.50
C ARG A 194 -12.18 -13.00 8.16
N ILE A 195 -11.02 -13.61 8.05
CA ILE A 195 -10.36 -13.80 6.76
C ILE A 195 -10.60 -15.23 6.31
N ASP A 196 -11.24 -15.36 5.15
CA ASP A 196 -11.45 -16.65 4.53
C ASP A 196 -10.23 -16.94 3.65
N LEU A 197 -9.28 -17.65 4.26
CA LEU A 197 -8.14 -18.24 3.57
C LEU A 197 -8.67 -19.38 2.71
N ILE A 198 -8.91 -19.08 1.44
CA ILE A 198 -9.55 -19.96 0.46
C ILE A 198 -8.92 -21.37 0.53
N ARG A 199 -9.79 -22.40 0.46
CA ARG A 199 -9.44 -23.81 0.60
C ARG A 199 -8.80 -24.40 -0.65
#